data_AF-A0A3C2DCQ7-F1
#
_entry.id   AF-A0A3C2DCQ7-F1
#
_cell.length_a   1.000
_cell.length_b   1.000
_cell.length_c   1.000
_cell.angle_alpha   90.00
_cell.angle_beta   90.00
_cell.angle_gamma   90.00
#
_symmetry.space_group_name_H-M   'P 1'
#
loop_
_entity.id
_entity.type
_entity.pdbx_description
1 polymer ?
#
loop_
_entity_poly.entity_id
_entity_poly.type
_entity_poly.pdbx_seq_one_letter_code
_entity_poly.pdbx_strand_id
1 'polypeptide(L)' 'LLDLGCGYGPIACALAVRNPLARVWAVDVNERALNLCRANALGAGLDNLKV' A
#
# COMPACT_ATOMS: atom_id res chain seq x y z
N LEU A 1 -7.47 -4.93 5.63
CA LEU A 1 -6.28 -5.81 5.52
C LEU A 1 -5.05 -5.02 5.98
N LEU A 2 -4.03 -5.68 6.49
CA LEU A 2 -2.80 -5.04 7.01
C LEU A 2 -1.58 -5.71 6.38
N ASP A 3 -0.64 -4.90 5.89
CA ASP A 3 0.69 -5.29 5.44
C ASP A 3 1.73 -4.60 6.35
N LEU A 4 2.41 -5.39 7.20
CA LEU A 4 3.35 -4.92 8.21
C LEU A 4 4.78 -5.13 7.72
N GLY A 5 5.56 -4.05 7.64
CA GLY A 5 6.85 -4.05 6.94
C GLY A 5 6.63 -4.05 5.43
N CYS A 6 5.75 -3.16 4.97
CA CYS A 6 5.24 -3.18 3.59
C CYS A 6 6.31 -2.84 2.53
N GLY A 7 7.48 -2.33 2.92
CA GLY A 7 8.51 -1.90 2.00
C GLY A 7 7.97 -0.87 1.00
N TYR A 8 8.21 -1.10 -0.29
CA TYR A 8 7.68 -0.25 -1.36
C TYR A 8 6.22 -0.59 -1.75
N GLY A 9 5.52 -1.44 -0.99
CA GLY A 9 4.09 -1.68 -1.09
C GLY A 9 3.54 -2.64 -2.15
N PRO A 10 4.30 -3.60 -2.74
CA PRO A 10 3.76 -4.45 -3.81
C PRO A 10 2.64 -5.39 -3.30
N ILE A 11 2.80 -5.94 -2.09
CA ILE A 11 1.80 -6.82 -1.46
C ILE A 11 0.57 -5.98 -1.09
N ALA A 12 0.76 -4.85 -0.42
CA ALA A 12 -0.34 -3.95 -0.08
C ALA A 12 -1.14 -3.50 -1.33
N CYS A 13 -0.45 -3.16 -2.44
CA CYS A 13 -1.11 -2.84 -3.71
C CYS A 13 -1.92 -4.03 -4.26
N ALA A 14 -1.36 -5.24 -4.24
CA ALA A 14 -2.08 -6.44 -4.67
C ALA A 14 -3.31 -6.73 -3.80
N LEU A 15 -3.22 -6.52 -2.48
CA LEU A 15 -4.36 -6.63 -1.57
C LEU A 15 -5.45 -5.61 -1.90
N ALA A 16 -5.06 -4.37 -2.20
CA ALA A 16 -5.97 -3.28 -2.55
C ALA A 16 -6.71 -3.54 -3.88
N VAL A 17 -6.01 -4.02 -4.91
CA VAL A 17 -6.60 -4.42 -6.21
C VAL A 17 -7.61 -5.55 -6.04
N ARG A 18 -7.26 -6.59 -5.27
CA ARG A 18 -8.14 -7.77 -5.09
C ARG A 18 -9.34 -7.51 -4.20
N ASN A 19 -9.31 -6.46 -3.39
CA ASN A 19 -10.34 -6.16 -2.40
C ASN A 19 -10.76 -4.68 -2.51
N PRO A 20 -11.41 -4.27 -3.62
CA PRO A 20 -11.70 -2.86 -3.90
C PRO A 20 -12.60 -2.20 -2.85
N LEU A 21 -13.42 -2.99 -2.14
CA LEU A 21 -14.28 -2.51 -1.05
C LEU A 21 -13.59 -2.49 0.32
N ALA A 22 -12.40 -3.08 0.45
CA ALA A 22 -11.68 -3.15 1.71
C ALA A 22 -10.64 -2.04 1.83
N ARG A 23 -10.52 -1.48 3.03
CA ARG A 23 -9.37 -0.65 3.42
C ARG A 23 -8.13 -1.54 3.60
N VAL A 24 -7.03 -1.20 2.94
CA VAL A 24 -5.72 -1.82 3.13
C VAL A 24 -4.80 -0.83 3.84
N TRP A 25 -4.15 -1.25 4.91
CA TRP A 25 -3.14 -0.48 5.63
C TRP A 25 -1.76 -1.05 5.31
N ALA A 26 -0.83 -0.20 4.91
CA ALA A 26 0.55 -0.55 4.62
C ALA A 26 1.44 0.25 5.57
N VAL A 27 2.17 -0.43 6.45
CA VAL A 27 2.99 0.24 7.48
C VAL A 27 4.44 -0.25 7.39
N ASP A 28 5.38 0.66 7.56
CA ASP A 28 6.81 0.41 7.55
C ASP A 28 7.52 1.48 8.40
N VAL A 29 8.70 1.15 8.93
CA VAL A 29 9.51 2.11 9.71
C VAL A 29 10.37 3.00 8.80
N ASN A 30 10.58 2.59 7.55
CA ASN A 30 11.41 3.31 6.60
C ASN A 30 10.58 4.30 5.78
N GLU A 31 10.75 5.59 6.04
CA GLU A 31 10.04 6.66 5.33
C GLU A 31 10.28 6.65 3.81
N ARG A 32 11.48 6.23 3.36
CA ARG A 32 11.77 6.10 1.91
C ARG A 32 10.92 5.00 1.28
N ALA A 33 10.70 3.91 2.02
CA ALA A 33 9.86 2.80 1.59
C ALA A 33 8.38 3.24 1.52
N LEU A 34 7.89 3.96 2.54
CA LEU A 34 6.55 4.55 2.54
C LEU A 34 6.33 5.52 1.38
N ASN A 35 7.32 6.35 1.03
CA ASN A 35 7.20 7.25 -0.12
C ASN A 35 7.09 6.49 -1.46
N LEU A 36 7.88 5.42 -1.63
CA LEU A 36 7.75 4.53 -2.79
C LEU A 36 6.39 3.81 -2.81
N CYS A 37 5.92 3.34 -1.65
CA CYS A 37 4.60 2.72 -1.50
C CYS A 37 3.48 3.67 -1.91
N ARG A 38 3.51 4.93 -1.46
CA ARG A 38 2.55 5.97 -1.88
C ARG A 38 2.61 6.23 -3.39
N ALA A 39 3.80 6.34 -3.96
CA ALA A 39 3.98 6.55 -5.40
C ALA A 39 3.43 5.37 -6.22
N ASN A 40 3.67 4.13 -5.78
CA ASN A 40 3.14 2.94 -6.43
C ASN A 40 1.62 2.85 -6.33
N ALA A 41 1.06 3.18 -5.16
CA ALA A 41 -0.39 3.23 -4.96
C ALA A 41 -1.05 4.26 -5.88
N LEU A 42 -0.46 5.46 -5.98
CA LEU A 42 -0.92 6.52 -6.88
C LEU A 42 -0.82 6.08 -8.35
N GLY A 43 0.32 5.52 -8.76
CA GLY A 43 0.54 5.02 -10.12
C GLY A 43 -0.41 3.88 -10.51
N ALA A 44 -0.90 3.12 -9.53
CA ALA A 44 -1.90 2.07 -9.71
C ALA A 44 -3.36 2.54 -9.51
N GLY A 45 -3.60 3.81 -9.16
CA GLY A 45 -4.95 4.35 -8.92
C GLY A 45 -5.67 3.74 -7.71
N LEU A 46 -4.92 3.41 -6.64
CA LEU A 46 -5.44 2.69 -5.48
C LEU A 46 -5.82 3.62 -4.34
N ASP A 47 -7.10 4.01 -4.30
CA ASP A 47 -7.63 4.93 -3.28
C ASP A 47 -7.91 4.24 -1.93
N ASN A 48 -8.06 2.91 -1.96
CA ASN A 48 -8.36 2.07 -0.79
C ASN A 48 -7.11 1.62 -0.01
N LEU A 49 -5.91 1.98 -0.46
CA LEU A 49 -4.65 1.78 0.26
C LEU A 49 -4.32 3.01 1.14
N LYS A 50 -3.94 2.79 2.40
CA LYS A 50 -3.42 3.80 3.32
C LYS A 50 -2.00 3.45 3.75
N VAL A 51 -1.09 4.38 3.50
CA VAL A 51 0.36 4.30 3.74
C VAL A 51 0.80 5.30 4.78
#